data_AF-A0A4Y9SDC4-F1
#
_entry.id   AF-A0A4Y9SDC4-F1
#
_cell.length_a   1.000
_cell.length_b   1.000
_cell.length_c   1.000
_cell.angle_alpha   90.00
_cell.angle_beta   90.00
_cell.angle_gamma   90.00
#
_symmetry.space_group_name_H-M   'P 1'
#
loop_
_entity.id
_entity.type
_entity.pdbx_description
1 polymer ?
#
loop_
_entity_poly.entity_id
_entity_poly.type
_entity_poly.pdbx_seq_one_letter_code
_entity_poly.pdbx_strand_id
1 'polypeptide(L)'
;MRTIFLLALLLATASAHAAPTQPALRAELLAMRDADQAVRQHFDPQKGYAEADLPNLKRLKEIVGQYGWPTVAMVDQDGADAAWLLAQHADRDIKFQRQVLELMQPLIAQGQASLKNYAYLYDRTHDPQRYGTQGQCVSREEWQPFEVEDPAGLAKRRTQAGLIPMEQYLAGFKPICADSYDPNVAAVDRKAMLSEAADVSVGDGGIQVARTSLRTPEELLAFIQANKILKVRLHIDSPAADYETIGKVIYGLQRAGVMLEFVETGKPDAG
;
A
#
# COMPACT_ATOMS: atom_id res chain seq x y z
N MET A 1 8.40 -22.57 72.95
CA MET A 1 7.83 -22.39 71.59
C MET A 1 8.38 -21.08 71.02
N ARG A 2 9.27 -21.14 70.04
CA ARG A 2 9.79 -19.98 69.30
C ARG A 2 9.41 -20.18 67.84
N THR A 3 8.42 -19.43 67.38
CA THR A 3 7.94 -19.45 66.00
C THR A 3 8.79 -18.48 65.19
N ILE A 4 9.59 -19.00 64.25
CA ILE A 4 10.37 -18.21 63.30
C ILE A 4 9.46 -17.96 62.10
N PHE A 5 9.10 -16.71 61.85
CA PHE A 5 8.49 -16.29 60.58
C PHE A 5 9.62 -16.09 59.55
N LEU A 6 9.75 -16.98 58.58
CA LEU A 6 10.51 -16.72 57.36
C LEU A 6 9.66 -15.86 56.43
N LEU A 7 10.01 -14.59 56.30
CA LEU A 7 9.46 -13.69 55.29
C LEU A 7 10.23 -13.95 53.98
N ALA A 8 9.62 -14.70 53.06
CA ALA A 8 10.15 -14.88 51.71
C ALA A 8 9.89 -13.62 50.89
N LEU A 9 10.94 -12.82 50.67
CA LEU A 9 10.89 -11.63 49.83
C LEU A 9 10.92 -12.06 48.35
N LEU A 10 9.76 -12.15 47.71
CA LEU A 10 9.61 -12.28 46.26
C LEU A 10 10.06 -10.97 45.60
N LEU A 11 11.30 -10.91 45.14
CA LEU A 11 11.78 -9.85 44.24
C LEU A 11 11.12 -10.02 42.88
N ALA A 12 10.02 -9.30 42.66
CA ALA A 12 9.48 -9.08 41.32
C ALA A 12 10.48 -8.20 40.55
N THR A 13 11.26 -8.81 39.64
CA THR A 13 12.04 -8.04 38.68
C THR A 13 11.08 -7.43 37.67
N ALA A 14 10.59 -6.22 37.94
CA ALA A 14 9.99 -5.38 36.91
C ALA A 14 11.07 -5.18 35.83
N SER A 15 10.88 -5.79 34.66
CA SER A 15 11.72 -5.47 33.51
C SER A 15 11.44 -4.01 33.17
N ALA A 16 12.39 -3.13 33.47
CA ALA A 16 12.32 -1.74 33.06
C ALA A 16 12.39 -1.74 31.52
N HIS A 17 11.26 -1.49 30.86
CA HIS A 17 11.24 -1.22 29.43
C HIS A 17 12.09 0.03 29.21
N ALA A 18 13.23 -0.13 28.53
CA ALA A 18 14.12 0.98 28.25
C ALA A 18 13.38 2.00 27.37
N ALA A 19 13.52 3.29 27.67
CA ALA A 19 12.90 4.34 26.87
C ALA A 19 13.39 4.27 25.41
N PRO A 20 12.54 4.65 24.43
CA PRO A 20 12.90 4.63 23.02
C PRO A 20 14.10 5.54 22.76
N THR A 21 15.01 5.13 21.87
CA THR A 21 16.21 5.92 21.59
C THR A 21 15.93 7.18 20.76
N GLN A 22 14.74 7.27 20.13
CA GLN A 22 14.28 8.40 19.32
C GLN A 22 12.86 8.83 19.73
N PRO A 23 12.67 9.38 20.95
CA PRO A 23 11.35 9.73 21.46
C PRO A 23 10.66 10.84 20.64
N ALA A 24 11.44 11.76 20.05
CA ALA A 24 10.90 12.80 19.16
C ALA A 24 10.39 12.23 17.84
N LEU A 25 11.11 11.26 17.25
CA LEU A 25 10.67 10.57 16.03
C LEU A 25 9.40 9.75 16.31
N ARG A 26 9.32 9.09 17.46
CA ARG A 26 8.09 8.41 17.91
C ARG A 26 6.91 9.37 17.94
N ALA A 27 7.07 10.53 18.59
CA ALA A 27 6.01 11.53 18.68
C ALA A 27 5.57 12.03 17.29
N GLU A 28 6.52 12.25 16.38
CA GLU A 28 6.24 12.64 14.99
C GLU A 28 5.43 11.57 14.24
N LEU A 29 5.87 10.30 14.28
CA LEU A 29 5.18 9.19 13.62
C LEU A 29 3.75 9.01 14.13
N LEU A 30 3.54 9.15 15.44
CA LEU A 30 2.21 9.09 16.04
C LEU A 30 1.32 10.25 15.56
N ALA A 31 1.85 11.47 15.50
CA ALA A 31 1.10 12.63 14.99
C ALA A 31 0.74 12.47 13.50
N MET A 32 1.66 11.96 12.68
CA MET A 32 1.41 11.67 11.26
C MET A 32 0.31 10.61 11.10
N ARG A 33 0.37 9.53 11.88
CA ARG A 33 -0.67 8.50 11.91
C ARG A 33 -2.02 9.08 12.31
N ASP A 34 -2.07 9.92 13.33
CA ASP A 34 -3.33 10.49 13.81
C ASP A 34 -3.96 11.42 12.76
N ALA A 35 -3.14 12.20 12.05
CA ALA A 35 -3.60 13.00 10.92
C ALA A 35 -4.13 12.13 9.75
N ASP A 36 -3.42 11.05 9.41
CA ASP A 36 -3.87 10.06 8.42
C ASP A 36 -5.23 9.45 8.79
N GLN A 37 -5.36 8.98 10.03
CA GLN A 37 -6.57 8.34 10.50
C GLN A 37 -7.75 9.32 10.60
N ALA A 38 -7.51 10.59 10.93
CA ALA A 38 -8.54 11.61 10.96
C ALA A 38 -9.19 11.82 9.57
N VAL A 39 -8.39 11.85 8.51
CA VAL A 39 -8.89 11.93 7.12
C VAL A 39 -9.66 10.66 6.74
N ARG A 40 -9.17 9.48 7.15
CA ARG A 40 -9.83 8.20 6.84
C ARG A 40 -11.16 8.02 7.56
N GLN A 41 -11.28 8.51 8.79
CA GLN A 41 -12.53 8.51 9.55
C GLN A 41 -13.57 9.49 8.99
N HIS A 42 -13.11 10.59 8.37
CA HIS A 42 -13.97 11.62 7.79
C HIS A 42 -13.78 11.69 6.27
N PHE A 43 -13.94 10.53 5.61
CA PHE A 43 -13.69 10.40 4.18
C PHE A 43 -14.56 11.36 3.36
N ASP A 44 -13.88 12.21 2.59
CA ASP A 44 -14.49 13.05 1.56
C ASP A 44 -14.26 12.41 0.19
N PRO A 45 -15.30 11.91 -0.50
CA PRO A 45 -15.15 11.26 -1.80
C PRO A 45 -14.61 12.20 -2.89
N GLN A 46 -14.74 13.52 -2.74
CA GLN A 46 -14.19 14.48 -3.72
C GLN A 46 -12.67 14.63 -3.58
N LYS A 47 -12.13 14.45 -2.37
CA LYS A 47 -10.70 14.61 -2.08
C LYS A 47 -9.95 13.28 -2.03
N GLY A 48 -10.65 12.19 -1.73
CA GLY A 48 -10.04 10.90 -1.51
C GLY A 48 -9.11 10.90 -0.29
N TYR A 49 -8.09 10.03 -0.31
CA TYR A 49 -7.07 9.97 0.74
C TYR A 49 -5.77 10.71 0.39
N ALA A 50 -5.67 11.29 -0.82
CA ALA A 50 -4.44 11.91 -1.31
C ALA A 50 -3.94 13.08 -0.44
N GLU A 51 -4.86 13.79 0.22
CA GLU A 51 -4.53 14.89 1.16
C GLU A 51 -3.70 14.39 2.36
N ALA A 52 -3.92 13.16 2.81
CA ALA A 52 -3.10 12.52 3.85
C ALA A 52 -1.93 11.74 3.25
N ASP A 53 -2.19 10.91 2.24
CA ASP A 53 -1.22 9.92 1.74
C ASP A 53 0.02 10.59 1.11
N LEU A 54 -0.14 11.69 0.36
CA LEU A 54 0.98 12.31 -0.35
C LEU A 54 1.98 13.02 0.59
N PRO A 55 1.55 13.88 1.55
CA PRO A 55 2.47 14.45 2.53
C PRO A 55 3.11 13.38 3.41
N ASN A 56 2.35 12.36 3.82
CA ASN A 56 2.88 11.27 4.63
C ASN A 56 3.93 10.45 3.89
N LEU A 57 3.68 10.10 2.63
CA LEU A 57 4.66 9.41 1.78
C LEU A 57 5.96 10.22 1.68
N LYS A 58 5.85 11.51 1.35
CA LYS A 58 7.02 12.39 1.25
C LYS A 58 7.80 12.40 2.56
N ARG A 59 7.12 12.65 3.68
CA ARG A 59 7.79 12.75 4.98
C ARG A 59 8.36 11.42 5.44
N LEU A 60 7.68 10.30 5.18
CA LEU A 60 8.16 8.98 5.54
C LEU A 60 9.41 8.58 4.75
N LYS A 61 9.53 8.98 3.47
CA LYS A 61 10.77 8.82 2.69
C LYS A 61 11.94 9.58 3.32
N GLU A 62 11.72 10.81 3.78
CA GLU A 62 12.75 11.59 4.48
C GLU A 62 13.17 10.91 5.78
N ILE A 63 12.22 10.42 6.58
CA ILE A 63 12.47 9.64 7.80
C ILE A 63 13.31 8.40 7.48
N VAL A 64 12.90 7.61 6.48
CA VAL A 64 13.64 6.40 6.08
C VAL A 64 15.04 6.72 5.58
N GLY A 65 15.21 7.81 4.82
CA GLY A 65 16.51 8.27 4.35
C GLY A 65 17.46 8.71 5.47
N GLN A 66 16.92 9.29 6.55
CA GLN A 66 17.71 9.78 7.67
C GLN A 66 18.00 8.71 8.73
N TYR A 67 17.02 7.85 9.04
CA TYR A 67 17.05 6.95 10.19
C TYR A 67 17.11 5.47 9.82
N GLY A 68 16.96 5.11 8.54
CA GLY A 68 16.57 3.76 8.16
C GLY A 68 15.11 3.47 8.53
N TRP A 69 14.71 2.21 8.55
CA TRP A 69 13.35 1.86 8.98
C TRP A 69 13.17 2.07 10.50
N PRO A 70 12.15 2.83 10.95
CA PRO A 70 11.88 3.02 12.38
C PRO A 70 11.66 1.68 13.10
N THR A 71 12.58 1.32 13.99
CA THR A 71 12.55 0.07 14.76
C THR A 71 11.83 0.23 16.10
N VAL A 72 11.40 -0.89 16.69
CA VAL A 72 10.81 -0.90 18.04
C VAL A 72 11.73 -0.26 19.08
N ALA A 73 13.05 -0.48 19.04
CA ALA A 73 13.98 0.14 19.97
C ALA A 73 14.08 1.66 19.79
N MET A 74 13.88 2.16 18.56
CA MET A 74 13.96 3.59 18.26
C MET A 74 12.69 4.33 18.69
N VAL A 75 11.52 3.75 18.44
CA VAL A 75 10.25 4.48 18.50
C VAL A 75 9.15 3.74 19.25
N ASP A 76 9.50 2.73 20.05
CA ASP A 76 8.56 1.78 20.67
C ASP A 76 7.66 1.07 19.64
N GLN A 77 6.85 0.13 20.12
CA GLN A 77 5.97 -0.66 19.27
C GLN A 77 4.94 0.22 18.54
N ASP A 78 4.36 1.20 19.22
CA ASP A 78 3.32 2.05 18.65
C ASP A 78 3.85 3.05 17.60
N GLY A 79 5.07 3.54 17.76
CA GLY A 79 5.75 4.32 16.72
C GLY A 79 6.14 3.46 15.51
N ALA A 80 6.61 2.23 15.73
CA ALA A 80 6.92 1.30 14.64
C ALA A 80 5.64 0.90 13.86
N ASP A 81 4.53 0.67 14.56
CA ASP A 81 3.22 0.41 13.95
C ASP A 81 2.68 1.64 13.21
N ALA A 82 2.90 2.85 13.72
CA ALA A 82 2.56 4.10 13.04
C ALA A 82 3.35 4.26 11.73
N ALA A 83 4.68 4.06 11.75
CA ALA A 83 5.50 4.09 10.54
C ALA A 83 5.03 3.07 9.50
N TRP A 84 4.73 1.86 9.94
CA TRP A 84 4.20 0.83 9.06
C TRP A 84 2.84 1.20 8.46
N LEU A 85 1.90 1.76 9.24
CA LEU A 85 0.59 2.13 8.73
C LEU A 85 0.69 3.20 7.63
N LEU A 86 1.60 4.17 7.81
CA LEU A 86 1.87 5.21 6.81
C LEU A 86 2.46 4.61 5.53
N ALA A 87 3.39 3.65 5.64
CA ALA A 87 3.89 2.91 4.47
C ALA A 87 2.80 2.07 3.80
N GLN A 88 1.92 1.43 4.58
CA GLN A 88 0.80 0.64 4.10
C GLN A 88 -0.18 1.47 3.24
N HIS A 89 -0.29 2.77 3.49
CA HIS A 89 -1.14 3.70 2.74
C HIS A 89 -0.44 4.38 1.55
N ALA A 90 0.87 4.15 1.35
CA ALA A 90 1.62 4.68 0.22
C ALA A 90 1.35 3.97 -1.12
N ASP A 91 0.09 3.65 -1.45
CA ASP A 91 -0.29 2.85 -2.62
C ASP A 91 0.10 3.49 -3.97
N ARG A 92 0.33 4.80 -3.97
CA ARG A 92 0.82 5.55 -5.13
C ARG A 92 2.30 5.31 -5.43
N ASP A 93 3.03 4.68 -4.50
CA ASP A 93 4.45 4.37 -4.65
C ASP A 93 4.78 2.95 -4.17
N ILE A 94 4.37 1.98 -4.98
CA ILE A 94 4.65 0.55 -4.77
C ILE A 94 6.16 0.28 -4.67
N LYS A 95 7.01 1.06 -5.35
CA LYS A 95 8.47 0.91 -5.28
C LYS A 95 8.97 1.22 -3.88
N PHE A 96 8.51 2.32 -3.30
CA PHE A 96 8.81 2.66 -1.92
C PHE A 96 8.26 1.60 -0.94
N GLN A 97 7.04 1.11 -1.14
CA GLN A 97 6.51 0.02 -0.29
C GLN A 97 7.37 -1.25 -0.35
N ARG A 98 7.92 -1.61 -1.52
CA ARG A 98 8.86 -2.74 -1.66
C ARG A 98 10.19 -2.47 -0.98
N GLN A 99 10.73 -1.25 -1.09
CA GLN A 99 11.92 -0.83 -0.35
C GLN A 99 11.70 -0.95 1.17
N VAL A 100 10.52 -0.58 1.68
CA VAL A 100 10.17 -0.74 3.09
C VAL A 100 10.20 -2.22 3.51
N LEU A 101 9.66 -3.13 2.68
CA LEU A 101 9.74 -4.57 2.97
C LEU A 101 11.19 -5.07 3.09
N GLU A 102 12.07 -4.64 2.18
CA GLU A 102 13.49 -5.00 2.22
C GLU A 102 14.16 -4.52 3.52
N LEU A 103 13.81 -3.31 3.98
CA LEU A 103 14.33 -2.76 5.24
C LEU A 103 13.74 -3.46 6.48
N MET A 104 12.45 -3.82 6.44
CA MET A 104 11.77 -4.51 7.54
C MET A 104 12.24 -5.95 7.73
N GLN A 105 12.52 -6.67 6.63
CA GLN A 105 12.80 -8.11 6.65
C GLN A 105 13.91 -8.53 7.65
N PRO A 106 15.12 -7.92 7.67
CA PRO A 106 16.18 -8.32 8.60
C PRO A 106 15.87 -7.96 10.08
N LEU A 107 14.90 -7.08 10.32
CA LEU A 107 14.53 -6.59 11.65
C LEU A 107 13.53 -7.52 12.37
N ILE A 108 12.81 -8.36 11.62
CA ILE A 108 11.77 -9.25 12.15
C ILE A 108 12.35 -10.26 13.15
N ALA A 109 13.44 -10.93 12.78
CA ALA A 109 14.09 -11.93 13.65
C ALA A 109 14.65 -11.33 14.95
N GLN A 110 14.87 -10.01 14.96
CA GLN A 110 15.36 -9.26 16.12
C GLN A 110 14.23 -8.67 16.98
N GLY A 111 12.96 -8.90 16.60
CA GLY A 111 11.81 -8.27 17.24
C GLY A 111 11.75 -6.76 17.03
N GLN A 112 12.48 -6.23 16.03
CA GLN A 112 12.56 -4.80 15.73
C GLN A 112 11.57 -4.36 14.65
N ALA A 113 10.87 -5.30 14.02
CA ALA A 113 9.73 -5.07 13.14
C ALA A 113 8.71 -6.21 13.29
N SER A 114 7.43 -5.91 13.11
CA SER A 114 6.34 -6.88 13.22
C SER A 114 6.23 -7.74 11.96
N LEU A 115 6.30 -9.07 12.09
CA LEU A 115 6.05 -10.01 10.99
C LEU A 115 4.60 -9.91 10.48
N LYS A 116 3.66 -9.61 11.37
CA LYS A 116 2.25 -9.39 11.00
C LYS A 116 2.13 -8.21 10.04
N ASN A 117 2.77 -7.09 10.38
CA ASN A 117 2.77 -5.88 9.57
C ASN A 117 3.48 -6.12 8.23
N TYR A 118 4.63 -6.79 8.25
CA TYR A 118 5.32 -7.22 7.04
C TYR A 118 4.41 -8.05 6.13
N ALA A 119 3.64 -9.00 6.69
CA ALA A 119 2.73 -9.85 5.92
C ALA A 119 1.64 -9.06 5.17
N TYR A 120 1.02 -8.08 5.83
CA TYR A 120 0.05 -7.19 5.20
C TYR A 120 0.66 -6.35 4.06
N LEU A 121 1.84 -5.76 4.30
CA LEU A 121 2.51 -4.94 3.29
C LEU A 121 3.06 -5.77 2.13
N TYR A 122 3.51 -7.00 2.40
CA TYR A 122 3.97 -7.94 1.38
C TYR A 122 2.84 -8.23 0.39
N ASP A 123 1.70 -8.66 0.93
CA ASP A 123 0.53 -8.94 0.11
C ASP A 123 0.00 -7.69 -0.59
N ARG A 124 0.19 -6.48 -0.04
CA ARG A 124 -0.14 -5.20 -0.70
C ARG A 124 0.63 -4.98 -1.99
N THR A 125 1.86 -5.50 -2.11
CA THR A 125 2.80 -5.17 -3.20
C THR A 125 3.14 -6.34 -4.14
N HIS A 126 2.63 -7.54 -3.84
CA HIS A 126 2.89 -8.77 -4.59
C HIS A 126 1.61 -9.42 -5.10
N ASP A 127 1.78 -10.15 -6.20
CA ASP A 127 0.77 -10.99 -6.84
C ASP A 127 1.48 -12.16 -7.55
N PRO A 128 1.12 -13.42 -7.27
CA PRO A 128 0.21 -13.86 -6.22
C PRO A 128 0.67 -13.48 -4.80
N GLN A 129 -0.28 -13.41 -3.87
CA GLN A 129 -0.05 -13.08 -2.47
C GLN A 129 0.55 -14.26 -1.68
N ARG A 130 1.15 -13.96 -0.52
CA ARG A 130 1.73 -14.97 0.37
C ARG A 130 0.87 -15.25 1.60
N TYR A 131 0.19 -14.24 2.16
CA TYR A 131 -0.54 -14.34 3.43
C TYR A 131 -2.07 -14.17 3.29
N GLY A 132 -2.57 -13.86 2.08
CA GLY A 132 -3.98 -13.72 1.77
C GLY A 132 -4.66 -12.57 2.53
N THR A 133 -3.99 -11.43 2.66
CA THR A 133 -4.53 -10.27 3.41
C THR A 133 -5.15 -9.20 2.52
N GLN A 134 -4.96 -9.26 1.20
CA GLN A 134 -5.61 -8.38 0.24
C GLN A 134 -6.67 -9.15 -0.55
N GLY A 135 -7.69 -8.44 -1.00
CA GLY A 135 -8.82 -9.04 -1.71
C GLY A 135 -9.91 -8.02 -1.97
N GLN A 136 -11.07 -8.52 -2.39
CA GLN A 136 -12.21 -7.71 -2.76
C GLN A 136 -13.52 -8.40 -2.41
N CYS A 137 -14.57 -7.61 -2.24
CA CYS A 137 -15.93 -8.14 -2.19
C CYS A 137 -16.35 -8.57 -3.60
N VAL A 138 -16.61 -9.86 -3.78
CA VAL A 138 -17.12 -10.43 -5.04
C VAL A 138 -18.64 -10.52 -5.06
N SER A 139 -19.25 -10.35 -3.89
CA SER A 139 -20.70 -10.17 -3.70
C SER A 139 -20.95 -9.37 -2.42
N ARG A 140 -22.22 -9.08 -2.10
CA ARG A 140 -22.62 -8.49 -0.81
C ARG A 140 -22.31 -9.38 0.39
N GLU A 141 -22.11 -10.67 0.18
CA GLU A 141 -21.94 -11.65 1.26
C GLU A 141 -20.52 -12.21 1.34
N GLU A 142 -19.72 -12.01 0.29
CA GLU A 142 -18.47 -12.72 0.10
C GLU A 142 -17.33 -11.76 -0.25
N TRP A 143 -16.31 -11.79 0.61
CA TRP A 143 -14.98 -11.27 0.32
C TRP A 143 -14.08 -12.42 -0.07
N GLN A 144 -13.33 -12.26 -1.15
CA GLN A 144 -12.33 -13.24 -1.58
C GLN A 144 -10.95 -12.60 -1.58
N PRO A 145 -9.92 -13.29 -1.06
CA PRO A 145 -8.55 -12.85 -1.25
C PRO A 145 -8.18 -12.90 -2.74
N PHE A 146 -7.31 -12.01 -3.21
CA PHE A 146 -6.66 -12.24 -4.51
C PHE A 146 -5.83 -13.53 -4.48
N GLU A 147 -5.35 -13.98 -5.64
CA GLU A 147 -4.60 -15.23 -5.79
C GLU A 147 -3.50 -15.40 -4.73
N VAL A 148 -3.34 -16.61 -4.21
CA VAL A 148 -2.35 -16.98 -3.18
C VAL A 148 -1.41 -18.04 -3.74
N GLU A 149 -0.10 -17.82 -3.65
CA GLU A 149 0.95 -18.66 -4.30
C GLU A 149 0.93 -20.14 -3.85
N ASP A 150 0.51 -20.42 -2.62
CA ASP A 150 0.40 -21.76 -2.05
C ASP A 150 -0.74 -21.81 -1.03
N PRO A 151 -1.98 -22.13 -1.45
CA PRO A 151 -3.13 -22.17 -0.56
C PRO A 151 -2.98 -23.23 0.56
N ALA A 152 -2.29 -24.34 0.29
CA ALA A 152 -2.13 -25.44 1.25
C ALA A 152 -1.23 -25.05 2.44
N GLY A 153 -0.16 -24.27 2.20
CA GLY A 153 0.71 -23.75 3.25
C GLY A 153 0.24 -22.45 3.92
N LEU A 154 -0.87 -21.85 3.44
CA LEU A 154 -1.34 -20.53 3.90
C LEU A 154 -1.61 -20.49 5.40
N ALA A 155 -2.28 -21.51 5.95
CA ALA A 155 -2.61 -21.55 7.38
C ALA A 155 -1.34 -21.47 8.26
N LYS A 156 -0.30 -22.23 7.90
CA LYS A 156 0.99 -22.20 8.61
C LYS A 156 1.64 -20.81 8.55
N ARG A 157 1.66 -20.17 7.37
CA ARG A 157 2.24 -18.82 7.22
C ARG A 157 1.48 -17.78 8.04
N ARG A 158 0.13 -17.85 8.05
CA ARG A 158 -0.71 -16.95 8.87
C ARG A 158 -0.44 -17.12 10.36
N THR A 159 -0.40 -18.36 10.84
CA THR A 159 -0.07 -18.64 12.25
C THR A 159 1.33 -18.12 12.63
N GLN A 160 2.34 -18.37 11.80
CA GLN A 160 3.70 -17.88 12.03
C GLN A 160 3.77 -16.35 12.07
N ALA A 161 2.97 -15.67 11.24
CA ALA A 161 2.90 -14.21 11.21
C ALA A 161 2.00 -13.60 12.30
N GLY A 162 1.36 -14.39 13.17
CA GLY A 162 0.41 -13.88 14.16
C GLY A 162 -0.88 -13.31 13.54
N LEU A 163 -1.22 -13.75 12.33
CA LEU A 163 -2.50 -13.45 11.68
C LEU A 163 -3.56 -14.43 12.16
N ILE A 164 -4.80 -13.94 12.29
CA ILE A 164 -5.94 -14.79 12.60
C ILE A 164 -6.18 -15.82 11.47
N PRO A 165 -6.79 -16.99 11.75
CA PRO A 165 -7.13 -17.96 10.72
C PRO A 165 -7.94 -17.34 9.57
N MET A 166 -7.77 -17.85 8.34
CA MET A 166 -8.44 -17.29 7.16
C MET A 166 -9.96 -17.27 7.34
N GLU A 167 -10.55 -18.36 7.84
CA GLU A 167 -11.99 -18.44 8.09
C GLU A 167 -12.50 -17.32 9.00
N GLN A 168 -11.80 -17.04 10.11
CA GLN A 168 -12.13 -15.94 11.01
C GLN A 168 -11.94 -14.57 10.35
N TYR A 169 -10.93 -14.43 9.49
CA TYR A 169 -10.68 -13.20 8.74
C TYR A 169 -11.81 -12.91 7.74
N LEU A 170 -12.24 -13.91 6.97
CA LEU A 170 -13.34 -13.79 6.01
C LEU A 170 -14.65 -13.40 6.71
N ALA A 171 -14.93 -13.97 7.88
CA ALA A 171 -16.12 -13.62 8.67
C ALA A 171 -16.19 -12.13 9.04
N GLY A 172 -15.03 -11.47 9.22
CA GLY A 172 -14.94 -10.05 9.52
C GLY A 172 -15.34 -9.12 8.36
N PHE A 173 -15.27 -9.60 7.11
CA PHE A 173 -15.61 -8.79 5.93
C PHE A 173 -17.07 -8.85 5.53
N LYS A 174 -17.86 -9.79 6.06
CA LYS A 174 -19.28 -9.91 5.67
C LYS A 174 -20.07 -8.60 5.85
N PRO A 175 -19.95 -7.86 6.97
CA PRO A 175 -20.62 -6.55 7.10
C PRO A 175 -20.06 -5.51 6.11
N ILE A 176 -18.73 -5.52 5.89
CA ILE A 176 -18.07 -4.60 4.97
C ILE A 176 -18.58 -4.78 3.54
N CYS A 177 -18.70 -6.03 3.08
CA CYS A 177 -19.18 -6.32 1.73
C CYS A 177 -20.66 -6.00 1.53
N ALA A 178 -21.48 -6.13 2.57
CA ALA A 178 -22.88 -5.77 2.49
C ALA A 178 -23.07 -4.28 2.14
N ASP A 179 -22.19 -3.42 2.66
CA ASP A 179 -22.24 -1.97 2.47
C ASP A 179 -21.46 -1.48 1.24
N SER A 180 -20.37 -2.15 0.89
CA SER A 180 -19.41 -1.67 -0.13
C SER A 180 -19.52 -2.32 -1.51
N TYR A 181 -20.22 -3.45 -1.66
CA TYR A 181 -20.32 -4.13 -2.95
C TYR A 181 -21.25 -3.40 -3.92
N ASP A 182 -20.72 -3.02 -5.08
CA ASP A 182 -21.46 -2.51 -6.23
C ASP A 182 -21.23 -3.42 -7.45
N PRO A 183 -22.26 -4.12 -7.96
CA PRO A 183 -22.12 -4.99 -9.13
C PRO A 183 -21.81 -4.23 -10.43
N ASN A 184 -21.90 -2.91 -10.45
CA ASN A 184 -21.59 -2.08 -11.62
C ASN A 184 -20.13 -1.60 -11.63
N VAL A 185 -19.38 -1.81 -10.55
CA VAL A 185 -17.94 -1.53 -10.50
C VAL A 185 -17.20 -2.79 -10.91
N ALA A 186 -16.30 -2.66 -11.89
CA ALA A 186 -15.48 -3.77 -12.33
C ALA A 186 -14.60 -4.28 -11.17
N ALA A 187 -14.41 -5.60 -11.11
CA ALA A 187 -13.46 -6.21 -10.19
C ALA A 187 -12.06 -5.61 -10.39
N VAL A 188 -11.32 -5.46 -9.29
CA VAL A 188 -9.97 -4.91 -9.33
C VAL A 188 -9.06 -5.87 -10.10
N ASP A 189 -8.49 -5.39 -11.21
CA ASP A 189 -7.37 -6.08 -11.86
C ASP A 189 -6.11 -5.88 -11.01
N ARG A 190 -5.89 -6.84 -10.12
CA ARG A 190 -4.78 -6.86 -9.17
C ARG A 190 -3.42 -6.72 -9.88
N LYS A 191 -3.27 -7.38 -11.03
CA LYS A 191 -2.02 -7.40 -11.77
C LYS A 191 -1.75 -6.06 -12.44
N ALA A 192 -2.78 -5.43 -13.01
CA ALA A 192 -2.67 -4.07 -13.52
C ALA A 192 -2.33 -3.05 -12.42
N MET A 193 -2.98 -3.16 -11.25
CA MET A 193 -2.75 -2.26 -10.12
C MET A 193 -1.29 -2.25 -9.66
N LEU A 194 -0.66 -3.42 -9.60
CA LEU A 194 0.75 -3.60 -9.18
C LEU A 194 1.78 -3.40 -10.29
N SER A 195 1.35 -3.28 -11.54
CA SER A 195 2.26 -3.07 -12.67
C SER A 195 2.88 -1.68 -12.62
N GLU A 196 4.10 -1.53 -13.15
CA GLU A 196 4.60 -0.19 -13.44
C GLU A 196 3.72 0.45 -14.51
N ALA A 197 3.38 1.72 -14.31
CA ALA A 197 2.70 2.49 -15.32
C ALA A 197 3.69 2.87 -16.43
N ALA A 198 3.31 2.65 -17.69
CA ALA A 198 4.01 3.29 -18.80
C ALA A 198 3.55 4.75 -18.91
N ASP A 199 4.50 5.69 -18.89
CA ASP A 199 4.20 7.09 -19.15
C ASP A 199 3.88 7.30 -20.64
N VAL A 200 2.67 7.82 -20.89
CA VAL A 200 2.18 8.19 -22.21
C VAL A 200 1.81 9.66 -22.20
N SER A 201 2.41 10.45 -23.07
CA SER A 201 2.05 11.85 -23.30
C SER A 201 1.25 11.99 -24.58
N VAL A 202 0.19 12.80 -24.54
CA VAL A 202 -0.59 13.18 -25.72
C VAL A 202 -0.63 14.70 -25.78
N GLY A 203 -0.12 15.28 -26.87
CA GLY A 203 -0.09 16.73 -27.07
C GLY A 203 0.22 17.10 -28.52
N ASP A 204 0.61 18.35 -28.74
CA ASP A 204 0.83 18.91 -30.09
C ASP A 204 1.95 18.17 -30.88
N GLY A 205 2.86 17.51 -30.17
CA GLY A 205 3.92 16.65 -30.72
C GLY A 205 3.48 15.22 -31.06
N GLY A 206 2.18 14.93 -31.01
CA GLY A 206 1.61 13.59 -31.18
C GLY A 206 1.62 12.78 -29.89
N ILE A 207 1.64 11.45 -30.04
CA ILE A 207 1.62 10.51 -28.91
C ILE A 207 3.06 10.08 -28.61
N GLN A 208 3.48 10.15 -27.35
CA GLN A 208 4.78 9.69 -26.90
C GLN A 208 4.60 8.57 -25.88
N VAL A 209 5.38 7.49 -25.98
CA VAL A 209 5.45 6.44 -24.97
C VAL A 209 6.90 5.99 -24.81
N ALA A 210 7.40 6.03 -23.57
CA ALA A 210 8.82 5.84 -23.26
C ALA A 210 9.73 6.75 -24.11
N ARG A 211 10.53 6.20 -25.04
CA ARG A 211 11.39 6.96 -25.98
C ARG A 211 10.89 6.90 -27.42
N THR A 212 9.63 6.54 -27.63
CA THR A 212 9.05 6.31 -28.95
C THR A 212 7.98 7.35 -29.24
N SER A 213 8.09 7.98 -30.41
CA SER A 213 7.05 8.86 -30.96
C SER A 213 6.13 8.07 -31.88
N LEU A 214 4.83 8.15 -31.60
CA LEU A 214 3.77 7.45 -32.32
C LEU A 214 2.84 8.48 -32.98
N ARG A 215 2.37 8.15 -34.17
CA ARG A 215 1.58 9.06 -35.02
C ARG A 215 0.08 8.88 -34.82
N THR A 216 -0.37 7.71 -34.37
CA THR A 216 -1.80 7.42 -34.24
C THR A 216 -2.13 6.65 -32.95
N PRO A 217 -3.38 6.75 -32.45
CA PRO A 217 -3.84 5.94 -31.33
C PRO A 217 -3.70 4.43 -31.57
N GLU A 218 -3.84 3.96 -32.80
CA GLU A 218 -3.72 2.54 -33.16
C GLU A 218 -2.28 2.03 -32.99
N GLU A 219 -1.29 2.85 -33.36
CA GLU A 219 0.13 2.53 -33.12
C GLU A 219 0.42 2.43 -31.61
N LEU A 220 -0.19 3.29 -30.79
CA LEU A 220 -0.10 3.20 -29.34
C LEU A 220 -0.68 1.88 -28.84
N LEU A 221 -1.89 1.51 -29.25
CA LEU A 221 -2.51 0.26 -28.80
C LEU A 221 -1.68 -0.97 -29.20
N ALA A 222 -1.12 -0.98 -30.40
CA ALA A 222 -0.20 -2.03 -30.83
C ALA A 222 1.05 -2.10 -29.96
N PHE A 223 1.63 -0.95 -29.61
CA PHE A 223 2.77 -0.87 -28.69
C PHE A 223 2.42 -1.41 -27.30
N ILE A 224 1.29 -1.00 -26.72
CA ILE A 224 0.82 -1.46 -25.41
C ILE A 224 0.65 -2.98 -25.39
N GLN A 225 0.00 -3.54 -26.42
CA GLN A 225 -0.22 -4.99 -26.52
C GLN A 225 1.09 -5.77 -26.70
N ALA A 226 1.97 -5.32 -27.60
CA ALA A 226 3.26 -5.97 -27.85
C ALA A 226 4.15 -6.02 -26.60
N ASN A 227 4.06 -4.99 -25.75
CA ASN A 227 4.82 -4.88 -24.51
C ASN A 227 4.05 -5.38 -23.27
N LYS A 228 2.83 -5.91 -23.44
CA LYS A 228 1.97 -6.40 -22.35
C LYS A 228 1.78 -5.37 -21.22
N ILE A 229 1.66 -4.09 -21.58
CA ILE A 229 1.46 -3.01 -20.62
C ILE A 229 0.03 -3.09 -20.08
N LEU A 230 -0.09 -3.20 -18.76
CA LEU A 230 -1.38 -3.32 -18.07
C LEU A 230 -1.84 -2.01 -17.44
N LYS A 231 -0.93 -1.03 -17.30
CA LYS A 231 -1.22 0.27 -16.69
C LYS A 231 -0.50 1.39 -17.44
N VAL A 232 -1.21 2.48 -17.69
CA VAL A 232 -0.70 3.68 -18.35
C VAL A 232 -0.93 4.89 -17.46
N ARG A 233 0.12 5.69 -17.31
CA ARG A 233 0.03 7.04 -16.76
C ARG A 233 -0.07 8.01 -17.92
N LEU A 234 -1.23 8.62 -18.07
CA LEU A 234 -1.56 9.48 -19.20
C LEU A 234 -1.36 10.96 -18.82
N HIS A 235 -0.45 11.60 -19.52
CA HIS A 235 -0.16 13.04 -19.47
C HIS A 235 -0.80 13.72 -20.67
N ILE A 236 -1.54 14.81 -20.44
CA ILE A 236 -2.24 15.56 -21.50
C ILE A 236 -1.59 16.94 -21.62
N ASP A 237 -0.65 17.05 -22.55
CA ASP A 237 0.30 18.17 -22.65
C ASP A 237 -0.16 19.26 -23.65
N SER A 238 -1.45 19.60 -23.71
CA SER A 238 -1.93 20.70 -24.57
C SER A 238 -3.20 21.40 -24.06
N PRO A 239 -3.21 22.75 -23.97
CA PRO A 239 -4.42 23.53 -23.72
C PRO A 239 -5.31 23.68 -24.97
N ALA A 240 -4.80 23.33 -26.16
CA ALA A 240 -5.56 23.25 -27.42
C ALA A 240 -5.86 21.79 -27.77
N ALA A 241 -6.30 21.03 -26.75
CA ALA A 241 -6.46 19.58 -26.80
C ALA A 241 -7.15 19.08 -28.07
N ASP A 242 -6.46 18.22 -28.82
CA ASP A 242 -7.08 17.34 -29.81
C ASP A 242 -7.91 16.28 -29.05
N TYR A 243 -9.11 16.69 -28.66
CA TYR A 243 -10.05 15.86 -27.90
C TYR A 243 -10.44 14.58 -28.65
N GLU A 244 -10.38 14.57 -29.98
CA GLU A 244 -10.66 13.37 -30.75
C GLU A 244 -9.55 12.33 -30.54
N THR A 245 -8.29 12.73 -30.67
CA THR A 245 -7.14 11.84 -30.43
C THR A 245 -7.09 11.40 -28.96
N ILE A 246 -7.25 12.32 -28.02
CA ILE A 246 -7.28 12.00 -26.58
C ILE A 246 -8.40 11.00 -26.28
N GLY A 247 -9.61 11.23 -26.82
CA GLY A 247 -10.73 10.31 -26.68
C GLY A 247 -10.39 8.92 -27.21
N LYS A 248 -9.87 8.82 -28.44
CA LYS A 248 -9.48 7.53 -29.04
C LYS A 248 -8.41 6.80 -28.23
N VAL A 249 -7.43 7.51 -27.68
CA VAL A 249 -6.42 6.92 -26.79
C VAL A 249 -7.07 6.37 -25.52
N ILE A 250 -7.84 7.18 -24.81
CA ILE A 250 -8.49 6.79 -23.55
C ILE A 250 -9.40 5.57 -23.78
N TYR A 251 -10.34 5.66 -24.73
CA TYR A 251 -11.27 4.58 -25.02
C TYR A 251 -10.57 3.33 -25.54
N GLY A 252 -9.54 3.48 -26.37
CA GLY A 252 -8.74 2.39 -26.89
C GLY A 252 -8.05 1.61 -25.76
N LEU A 253 -7.40 2.32 -24.84
CA LEU A 253 -6.71 1.73 -23.69
C LEU A 253 -7.70 1.05 -22.74
N GLN A 254 -8.82 1.70 -22.44
CA GLN A 254 -9.88 1.11 -21.60
C GLN A 254 -10.43 -0.18 -22.21
N ARG A 255 -10.72 -0.21 -23.51
CA ARG A 255 -11.20 -1.43 -24.19
C ARG A 255 -10.14 -2.53 -24.26
N ALA A 256 -8.86 -2.16 -24.24
CA ALA A 256 -7.76 -3.10 -24.14
C ALA A 256 -7.54 -3.63 -22.71
N GLY A 257 -8.36 -3.21 -21.73
CA GLY A 257 -8.25 -3.62 -20.33
C GLY A 257 -7.09 -2.94 -19.59
N VAL A 258 -6.58 -1.81 -20.11
CA VAL A 258 -5.46 -1.09 -19.50
C VAL A 258 -5.99 -0.14 -18.42
N MET A 259 -5.42 -0.23 -17.23
CA MET A 259 -5.69 0.71 -16.14
C MET A 259 -5.10 2.08 -16.47
N LEU A 260 -5.87 3.16 -16.28
CA LEU A 260 -5.44 4.53 -16.55
C LEU A 260 -5.22 5.32 -15.25
N GLU A 261 -4.07 5.95 -15.14
CA GLU A 261 -3.78 7.00 -14.16
C GLU A 261 -3.67 8.34 -14.91
N PHE A 262 -4.50 9.31 -14.58
CA PHE A 262 -4.42 10.65 -15.20
C PHE A 262 -3.48 11.55 -14.40
N VAL A 263 -2.61 12.27 -15.10
CA VAL A 263 -1.77 13.33 -14.52
C VAL A 263 -2.29 14.68 -14.99
N GLU A 264 -2.71 15.53 -14.05
CA GLU A 264 -3.02 16.92 -14.35
C GLU A 264 -1.71 17.67 -14.62
N THR A 265 -1.52 18.11 -15.86
CA THR A 265 -0.38 18.96 -16.23
C THR A 265 -0.51 20.32 -15.54
N GLY A 266 0.39 20.61 -14.58
CA GLY A 266 0.42 21.90 -13.89
C GLY A 266 0.94 21.88 -12.44
N LYS A 267 1.13 20.70 -11.83
CA LYS A 267 1.88 20.56 -10.58
C LYS A 267 3.10 19.66 -10.81
N PRO A 268 4.33 20.12 -10.51
CA PRO A 268 5.49 19.26 -10.62
C PRO A 268 5.37 18.08 -9.65
N ASP A 269 5.72 16.89 -10.14
CA ASP A 269 5.96 15.72 -9.31
C ASP A 269 7.00 16.07 -8.25
N ALA A 270 6.60 16.01 -6.98
CA ALA A 270 7.52 16.11 -5.86
C ALA A 270 8.32 14.79 -5.80
N GLY A 271 9.46 14.78 -6.50
CA GLY A 271 10.50 13.76 -6.38
C GLY A 271 11.06 13.64 -4.97
#